data_AF-A0A7Y2YCF5-F1
#
_entry.id   AF-A0A7Y2YCF5-F1
#
_cell.length_a   1.000
_cell.length_b   1.000
_cell.length_c   1.000
_cell.angle_alpha   90.00
_cell.angle_beta   90.00
_cell.angle_gamma   90.00
#
_symmetry.space_group_name_H-M   'P 1'
#
loop_
_entity.id
_entity.type
_entity.pdbx_description
1 polymer ?
#
loop_
_entity_poly.entity_id
_entity_poly.type
_entity_poly.pdbx_seq_one_letter_code
_entity_poly.pdbx_strand_id
1 'polypeptide(L)'
;ILHNQCPGEVYWKMCIERIDPWTREVVEVHTPAGYLEKEKKSRVNLQMKKGPDGRFRNRFQEFYVNVGYSIRSAAQVDCVASRCEQQNGAVLRELRANEDAWEAAEKALTARIERECPDSGWNSVDRDACAAEIRQSVEEEMAHYGQTDQRLREQLAAVIPEHCRIRAGARVED
;
A
#
# COMPACT_ATOMS: atom_id res chain seq x y z
N ILE A 1 12.17 -13.91 2.37
CA ILE A 1 12.97 -15.14 2.63
C ILE A 1 14.43 -14.72 2.58
N LEU A 2 15.25 -15.18 3.53
CA LEU A 2 16.70 -14.99 3.53
C LEU A 2 17.38 -16.27 3.11
N HIS A 3 18.47 -16.15 2.34
CA HIS A 3 19.28 -17.27 1.91
C HIS A 3 20.75 -16.94 2.16
N ASN A 4 21.43 -17.77 2.96
CA ASN A 4 22.85 -17.57 3.22
C ASN A 4 23.70 -18.16 2.11
N GLN A 5 24.33 -17.31 1.30
CA GLN A 5 25.28 -17.70 0.26
C GLN A 5 26.75 -17.53 0.69
N CYS A 6 27.01 -17.13 1.94
CA CYS A 6 28.36 -17.01 2.47
C CYS A 6 28.96 -18.41 2.76
N PRO A 7 30.30 -18.55 2.75
CA PRO A 7 30.97 -19.82 3.01
C PRO A 7 30.87 -20.33 4.46
N GLY A 8 30.29 -19.53 5.38
CA GLY A 8 30.12 -19.88 6.79
C GLY A 8 28.80 -19.38 7.35
N GLU A 9 28.60 -19.62 8.65
CA GLU A 9 27.43 -19.12 9.37
C GLU A 9 27.39 -17.59 9.38
N VAL A 10 26.18 -17.04 9.24
CA VAL A 10 25.95 -15.59 9.25
C VAL A 10 24.89 -15.27 10.27
N TYR A 11 25.14 -14.27 11.12
CA TYR A 11 24.10 -13.69 11.94
C TYR A 11 23.27 -12.71 11.11
N TRP A 12 21.96 -12.88 11.10
CA TRP A 12 21.02 -11.97 10.46
C TRP A 12 20.09 -11.34 11.50
N LYS A 13 19.66 -10.12 11.22
CA LYS A 13 18.65 -9.39 11.99
C LYS A 13 17.77 -8.62 11.04
N MET A 14 16.50 -8.47 11.39
CA MET A 14 15.58 -7.57 10.72
C MET A 14 14.97 -6.59 11.71
N CYS A 15 14.56 -5.42 11.22
CA CYS A 15 13.45 -4.70 11.80
C CYS A 15 12.32 -4.64 10.77
N ILE A 16 11.13 -5.08 11.19
CA ILE A 16 9.91 -5.07 10.41
C ILE A 16 8.91 -4.19 11.15
N GLU A 17 8.54 -3.07 10.56
CA GLU A 17 7.55 -2.14 11.11
C GLU A 17 6.26 -2.29 10.34
N ARG A 18 5.21 -2.72 11.02
CA ARG A 18 3.85 -2.79 10.49
C ARG A 18 3.21 -1.42 10.59
N ILE A 19 2.67 -0.94 9.48
CA ILE A 19 2.14 0.41 9.31
C ILE A 19 0.64 0.33 9.09
N ASP A 20 -0.09 1.23 9.76
CA ASP A 20 -1.50 1.48 9.43
C ASP A 20 -1.58 2.18 8.06
N PRO A 21 -2.32 1.62 7.08
CA PRO A 21 -2.35 2.17 5.73
C PRO A 21 -2.97 3.57 5.65
N TRP A 22 -3.73 3.98 6.67
CA TRP A 22 -4.38 5.28 6.74
C TRP A 22 -3.58 6.25 7.58
N THR A 23 -3.30 5.96 8.85
CA THR A 23 -2.62 6.90 9.73
C THR A 23 -1.12 7.00 9.45
N ARG A 24 -0.54 6.00 8.75
CA ARG A 24 0.91 5.85 8.55
C ARG A 24 1.68 5.64 9.85
N GLU A 25 0.98 5.37 10.95
CA GLU A 25 1.60 5.12 12.23
C GLU A 25 2.11 3.67 12.31
N VAL A 26 3.20 3.49 13.05
CA VAL A 26 3.71 2.16 13.36
C VAL A 26 2.79 1.50 14.38
N VAL A 27 2.13 0.42 13.96
CA VAL A 27 1.20 -0.35 14.79
C VAL A 27 1.93 -1.45 15.55
N GLU A 28 2.95 -2.05 14.94
CA GLU A 28 3.68 -3.18 15.53
C GLU A 28 5.11 -3.24 14.99
N VAL A 29 6.06 -3.64 15.83
CA VAL A 29 7.46 -3.82 15.45
C VAL A 29 7.87 -5.26 15.72
N HIS A 30 8.44 -5.93 14.72
CA HIS A 30 9.04 -7.26 14.83
C HIS A 30 10.53 -7.20 14.55
N THR A 31 11.33 -7.81 15.43
CA THR A 31 12.79 -7.84 15.30
C THR A 31 13.35 -9.27 15.27
N PRO A 32 12.98 -10.10 14.28
CA PRO A 32 13.49 -11.46 14.21
C PRO A 32 14.99 -11.44 13.88
N ALA A 33 15.73 -12.35 14.53
CA ALA A 33 17.16 -12.46 14.37
C ALA A 33 17.62 -13.90 14.65
N GLY A 34 18.83 -14.23 14.20
CA GLY A 34 19.45 -15.50 14.53
C GLY A 34 20.66 -15.79 13.66
N TYR A 35 21.26 -16.94 13.89
CA TYR A 35 22.30 -17.47 13.02
C TYR A 35 21.66 -18.29 11.89
N LEU A 36 22.28 -18.22 10.71
CA LEU A 36 21.89 -18.97 9.53
C LEU A 36 23.11 -19.65 8.95
N GLU A 37 23.11 -20.98 8.99
CA GLU A 37 24.18 -21.80 8.43
C GLU A 37 24.30 -21.61 6.91
N LYS A 38 25.46 -21.99 6.36
CA LYS A 38 25.74 -21.95 4.92
C LYS A 38 24.65 -22.68 4.11
N GLU A 39 24.22 -22.08 3.01
CA GLU A 39 23.23 -22.61 2.06
C GLU A 39 21.82 -22.85 2.67
N LYS A 40 21.60 -22.46 3.93
CA LYS A 40 20.28 -22.55 4.56
C LYS A 40 19.44 -21.31 4.29
N LYS A 41 18.12 -21.49 4.47
CA LYS A 41 17.12 -20.45 4.29
C LYS A 41 16.41 -20.17 5.60
N SER A 42 16.14 -18.90 5.86
CA SER A 42 15.23 -18.46 6.93
C SER A 42 14.01 -17.78 6.33
N ARG A 43 12.84 -18.07 6.89
CA ARG A 43 11.56 -17.49 6.46
C ARG A 43 10.88 -16.86 7.66
N VAL A 44 10.59 -15.57 7.55
CA VAL A 44 9.69 -14.86 8.45
C VAL A 44 8.31 -14.85 7.79
N ASN A 45 7.32 -15.44 8.46
CA ASN A 45 5.93 -15.40 8.03
C ASN A 45 5.23 -14.23 8.71
N LEU A 46 4.79 -13.26 7.92
CA LEU A 46 4.01 -12.14 8.40
C LEU A 46 2.54 -12.42 8.10
N GLN A 47 1.73 -12.54 9.14
CA GLN A 47 0.28 -12.54 8.95
C GLN A 47 -0.16 -11.10 8.72
N MET A 48 -0.66 -10.84 7.52
CA MET A 48 -1.31 -9.59 7.18
C MET A 48 -2.69 -9.56 7.84
N LYS A 49 -2.99 -8.50 8.58
CA LYS A 49 -4.37 -8.28 9.03
C LYS A 49 -5.03 -7.36 8.00
N LYS A 50 -6.32 -7.59 7.77
CA LYS A 50 -7.16 -6.63 7.08
C LYS A 50 -7.03 -5.31 7.84
N GLY A 51 -6.76 -4.22 7.12
CA GLY A 51 -6.87 -2.89 7.72
C GLY A 51 -8.32 -2.61 8.12
N PRO A 52 -8.58 -1.53 8.88
CA PRO A 52 -9.95 -1.09 9.11
C PRO A 52 -10.66 -0.88 7.75
N ASP A 53 -11.94 -1.22 7.69
CA ASP A 53 -12.74 -1.11 6.46
C ASP A 53 -12.72 0.34 5.95
N GLY A 54 -12.13 0.55 4.77
CA GLY A 54 -12.14 1.81 4.02
C GLY A 54 -12.85 1.61 2.68
N ARG A 55 -13.68 2.59 2.30
CA ARG A 55 -14.90 2.40 1.49
C ARG A 55 -14.68 2.32 -0.03
N PHE A 56 -13.43 2.26 -0.50
CA PHE A 56 -13.13 2.19 -1.95
C PHE A 56 -12.14 1.08 -2.33
N ARG A 57 -11.21 0.67 -1.46
CA ARG A 57 -10.28 -0.44 -1.71
C ARG A 57 -9.95 -1.17 -0.41
N ASN A 58 -10.06 -2.50 -0.42
CA ASN A 58 -9.55 -3.34 0.66
C ASN A 58 -8.03 -3.08 0.82
N ARG A 59 -7.63 -2.40 1.90
CA ARG A 59 -6.22 -2.23 2.24
C ARG A 59 -5.84 -3.18 3.35
N PHE A 60 -4.82 -3.98 3.07
CA PHE A 60 -4.13 -4.73 4.10
C PHE A 60 -3.06 -3.85 4.74
N GLN A 61 -2.64 -4.22 5.94
CA GLN A 61 -1.53 -3.54 6.60
C GLN A 61 -0.26 -3.56 5.74
N GLU A 62 0.53 -2.50 5.87
CA GLU A 62 1.75 -2.32 5.09
C GLU A 62 3.00 -2.52 5.98
N PHE A 63 4.16 -2.72 5.37
CA PHE A 63 5.39 -2.96 6.12
C PHE A 63 6.59 -2.19 5.56
N TYR A 64 7.38 -1.60 6.47
CA TYR A 64 8.79 -1.33 6.21
C TYR A 64 9.63 -2.50 6.70
N VAL A 65 10.63 -2.87 5.91
CA VAL A 65 11.54 -3.97 6.24
C VAL A 65 12.97 -3.50 6.03
N ASN A 66 13.74 -3.48 7.12
CA ASN A 66 15.17 -3.31 7.08
C ASN A 66 15.84 -4.63 7.49
N VAL A 67 16.90 -5.01 6.78
CA VAL A 67 17.63 -6.25 7.02
C VAL A 67 19.12 -5.98 7.01
N GLY A 68 19.83 -6.63 7.93
CA GLY A 68 21.27 -6.60 7.99
C GLY A 68 21.81 -7.95 8.40
N TYR A 69 23.08 -8.18 8.08
CA TYR A 69 23.78 -9.40 8.41
C TYR A 69 25.22 -9.11 8.78
N SER A 70 25.83 -10.00 9.55
CA SER A 70 27.23 -9.94 9.94
C SER A 70 27.80 -11.34 10.11
N ILE A 71 29.05 -11.50 9.71
CA ILE A 71 29.80 -12.76 9.79
C ILE A 71 30.65 -12.80 11.07
N ARG A 72 30.91 -11.64 11.69
CA ARG A 72 31.86 -11.51 12.81
C ARG A 72 31.19 -11.31 14.15
N SER A 73 29.99 -10.75 14.17
CA SER A 73 29.29 -10.35 15.38
C SER A 73 27.77 -10.33 15.14
N ALA A 74 26.99 -10.13 16.21
CA ALA A 74 25.57 -9.84 16.06
C ALA A 74 25.38 -8.56 15.22
N ALA A 75 24.59 -8.68 14.14
CA ALA A 75 24.20 -7.57 13.29
C ALA A 75 23.32 -6.59 14.07
N GLN A 76 23.57 -5.29 13.88
CA GLN A 76 22.68 -4.23 14.35
C GLN A 76 21.87 -3.72 13.16
N VAL A 77 20.57 -3.61 13.36
CA VAL A 77 19.61 -3.19 12.33
C VAL A 77 18.58 -2.32 13.02
N ASP A 78 18.51 -1.07 12.57
CA ASP A 78 17.55 -0.10 13.04
C ASP A 78 16.26 -0.17 12.20
N CYS A 79 15.18 0.19 12.86
CA CYS A 79 13.89 0.43 12.25
C CYS A 79 13.92 1.74 11.44
N VAL A 80 13.20 1.78 10.31
CA VAL A 80 13.37 2.81 9.27
C VAL A 80 12.11 3.60 9.00
N ALA A 81 10.94 3.21 9.49
CA ALA A 81 9.66 3.84 9.16
C ALA A 81 9.70 5.35 9.42
N SER A 82 10.13 5.79 10.60
CA SER A 82 10.20 7.22 10.94
C SER A 82 11.04 8.01 9.91
N ARG A 83 12.21 7.48 9.51
CA ARG A 83 13.06 8.12 8.51
C ARG A 83 12.44 8.06 7.11
N CYS A 84 11.88 6.92 6.73
CA CYS A 84 11.28 6.71 5.41
C CYS A 84 10.01 7.55 5.21
N GLU A 85 9.19 7.72 6.25
CA GLU A 85 8.03 8.61 6.26
C GLU A 85 8.43 10.08 6.23
N GLN A 86 9.54 10.47 6.88
CA GLN A 86 10.05 11.85 6.75
C GLN A 86 10.55 12.14 5.34
N GLN A 87 11.27 11.19 4.73
CA GLN A 87 11.83 11.35 3.38
C GLN A 87 10.75 11.35 2.29
N ASN A 88 9.78 10.46 2.40
CA ASN A 88 8.76 10.25 1.36
C ASN A 88 7.41 10.89 1.70
N GLY A 89 7.28 11.48 2.89
CA GLY A 89 6.01 11.91 3.45
C GLY A 89 5.27 12.92 2.61
N ALA A 90 5.96 13.75 1.82
CA ALA A 90 5.29 14.68 0.91
C ALA A 90 4.51 13.94 -0.18
N VAL A 91 5.17 13.00 -0.89
CA VAL A 91 4.55 12.23 -1.96
C VAL A 91 3.49 11.27 -1.41
N LEU A 92 3.74 10.67 -0.25
CA LEU A 92 2.75 9.82 0.44
C LEU A 92 1.49 10.59 0.88
N ARG A 93 1.65 11.84 1.34
CA ARG A 93 0.51 12.71 1.66
C ARG A 93 -0.28 13.11 0.41
N GLU A 94 0.40 13.42 -0.68
CA GLU A 94 -0.28 13.74 -1.96
C GLU A 94 -1.03 12.53 -2.50
N LEU A 95 -0.43 11.34 -2.44
CA LEU A 95 -1.08 10.08 -2.83
C LEU A 95 -2.36 9.86 -2.02
N ARG A 96 -2.29 10.04 -0.70
CA ARG A 96 -3.46 9.91 0.18
C ARG A 96 -4.54 10.94 -0.13
N ALA A 97 -4.16 12.21 -0.33
CA ALA A 97 -5.12 13.26 -0.66
C ALA A 97 -5.83 12.98 -1.99
N ASN A 98 -5.11 12.48 -2.99
CA ASN A 98 -5.70 12.04 -4.26
C ASN A 98 -6.67 10.87 -4.07
N GLU A 99 -6.32 9.89 -3.24
CA GLU A 99 -7.18 8.75 -2.92
C GLU A 99 -8.48 9.17 -2.20
N ASP A 100 -8.37 10.05 -1.20
CA ASP A 100 -9.51 10.58 -0.45
C ASP A 100 -10.45 11.39 -1.38
N ALA A 101 -9.88 12.19 -2.27
CA ALA A 101 -10.63 12.98 -3.26
C ALA A 101 -11.34 12.08 -4.29
N TRP A 102 -10.63 11.07 -4.81
CA TRP A 102 -11.21 10.10 -5.74
C TRP A 102 -12.38 9.36 -5.10
N GLU A 103 -12.23 8.86 -3.86
CA GLU A 103 -13.32 8.20 -3.14
C GLU A 103 -14.54 9.13 -2.93
N ALA A 104 -14.31 10.41 -2.64
CA ALA A 104 -15.38 11.38 -2.52
C ALA A 104 -16.10 11.61 -3.86
N ALA A 105 -15.36 11.71 -4.97
CA ALA A 105 -15.90 11.85 -6.31
C ALA A 105 -16.74 10.64 -6.73
N GLU A 106 -16.29 9.42 -6.44
CA GLU A 106 -17.03 8.19 -6.70
C GLU A 106 -18.38 8.17 -5.97
N LYS A 107 -18.38 8.50 -4.66
CA LYS A 107 -19.61 8.56 -3.87
C LYS A 107 -20.56 9.63 -4.39
N ALA A 108 -20.03 10.78 -4.79
CA ALA A 108 -20.82 11.85 -5.38
C ALA A 108 -21.43 11.41 -6.72
N LEU A 109 -20.69 10.69 -7.55
CA LEU A 109 -21.17 10.09 -8.79
C LEU A 109 -22.29 9.08 -8.54
N THR A 110 -22.10 8.13 -7.61
CA THR A 110 -23.15 7.15 -7.25
C THR A 110 -24.41 7.85 -6.76
N ALA A 111 -24.28 8.79 -5.82
CA ALA A 111 -25.42 9.56 -5.31
C ALA A 111 -26.10 10.39 -6.41
N ARG A 112 -25.34 10.89 -7.39
CA ARG A 112 -25.88 11.61 -8.55
C ARG A 112 -26.70 10.68 -9.45
N ILE A 113 -26.17 9.50 -9.77
CA ILE A 113 -26.87 8.48 -10.58
C ILE A 113 -28.17 8.05 -9.89
N GLU A 114 -28.12 7.75 -8.59
CA GLU A 114 -29.32 7.34 -7.83
C GLU A 114 -30.40 8.43 -7.80
N ARG A 115 -29.99 9.70 -7.76
CA ARG A 115 -30.91 10.85 -7.75
C ARG A 115 -31.50 11.15 -9.13
N GLU A 116 -30.69 11.08 -10.18
CA GLU A 116 -31.06 11.52 -11.54
C GLU A 116 -31.62 10.38 -12.40
N CYS A 117 -31.32 9.12 -12.07
CA CYS A 117 -31.78 7.92 -12.77
C CYS A 117 -32.54 6.98 -11.81
N PRO A 118 -33.77 7.34 -11.37
CA PRO A 118 -34.50 6.59 -10.36
C PRO A 118 -34.95 5.21 -10.86
N ASP A 119 -34.95 4.22 -9.96
CA ASP A 119 -35.40 2.85 -10.28
C ASP A 119 -36.91 2.75 -10.57
N SER A 120 -37.71 3.69 -10.05
CA SER A 120 -39.16 3.68 -10.22
C SER A 120 -39.60 4.43 -11.47
N GLY A 121 -40.38 3.77 -12.33
CA GLY A 121 -41.01 4.38 -13.50
C GLY A 121 -40.14 4.43 -14.76
N TRP A 122 -38.90 3.95 -14.70
CA TRP A 122 -37.99 3.78 -15.83
C TRP A 122 -37.84 2.30 -16.16
N ASN A 123 -37.69 1.96 -17.45
CA ASN A 123 -37.19 0.63 -17.81
C ASN A 123 -35.67 0.57 -17.61
N SER A 124 -35.11 -0.64 -17.57
CA SER A 124 -33.67 -0.83 -17.32
C SER A 124 -32.79 -0.18 -18.38
N VAL A 125 -33.23 -0.13 -19.64
CA VAL A 125 -32.45 0.44 -20.76
C VAL A 125 -32.30 1.94 -20.61
N ASP A 126 -33.40 2.65 -20.33
CA ASP A 126 -33.39 4.11 -20.17
C ASP A 126 -32.59 4.51 -18.93
N ARG A 127 -32.71 3.72 -17.85
CA ARG A 127 -31.95 3.93 -16.62
C ARG A 127 -30.45 3.77 -16.85
N ASP A 128 -30.05 2.71 -17.55
CA ASP A 128 -28.65 2.44 -17.84
C ASP A 128 -28.07 3.49 -18.80
N ALA A 129 -28.86 3.97 -19.77
CA ALA A 129 -28.49 5.09 -20.65
C ALA A 129 -28.27 6.39 -19.85
N CYS A 130 -29.20 6.75 -18.96
CA CYS A 130 -29.06 7.90 -18.06
C CYS A 130 -27.79 7.79 -17.18
N ALA A 131 -27.57 6.62 -16.57
CA ALA A 131 -26.40 6.40 -15.74
C ALA A 131 -25.09 6.45 -16.56
N ALA A 132 -25.11 5.98 -17.82
CA ALA A 132 -23.97 6.06 -18.71
C ALA A 132 -23.62 7.51 -19.09
N GLU A 133 -24.62 8.35 -19.39
CA GLU A 133 -24.40 9.77 -19.67
C GLU A 133 -23.80 10.51 -18.46
N ILE A 134 -24.30 10.23 -17.25
CA ILE A 134 -23.74 10.81 -16.02
C ILE A 134 -22.29 10.36 -15.81
N ARG A 135 -21.97 9.07 -16.02
CA ARG A 135 -20.58 8.56 -15.93
C ARG A 135 -19.68 9.23 -16.97
N GLN A 136 -20.16 9.38 -18.21
CA GLN A 136 -19.42 10.05 -19.27
C GLN A 136 -19.14 11.51 -18.90
N SER A 137 -20.07 12.19 -18.23
CA SER A 137 -19.89 13.59 -17.82
C SER A 137 -18.76 13.82 -16.81
N VAL A 138 -18.31 12.78 -16.11
CA VAL A 138 -17.22 12.84 -15.11
C VAL A 138 -16.00 12.00 -15.51
N GLU A 139 -15.99 11.44 -16.72
CA GLU A 139 -14.96 10.50 -17.18
C GLU A 139 -13.55 11.12 -17.12
N GLU A 140 -13.41 12.37 -17.56
CA GLU A 140 -12.12 13.08 -17.53
C GLU A 140 -11.64 13.33 -16.09
N GLU A 141 -12.54 13.69 -15.17
CA GLU A 141 -12.21 13.90 -13.75
C GLU A 141 -11.75 12.58 -13.11
N MET A 142 -12.48 11.49 -13.37
CA MET A 142 -12.15 10.15 -12.86
C MET A 142 -10.82 9.65 -13.43
N ALA A 143 -10.57 9.89 -14.72
CA ALA A 143 -9.29 9.58 -15.35
C ALA A 143 -8.13 10.39 -14.75
N HIS A 144 -8.37 11.65 -14.36
CA HIS A 144 -7.37 12.49 -13.72
C HIS A 144 -6.89 11.94 -12.37
N TYR A 145 -7.80 11.42 -11.53
CA TYR A 145 -7.40 10.75 -10.28
C TYR A 145 -6.54 9.51 -10.53
N GLY A 146 -6.88 8.71 -11.55
CA GLY A 146 -6.10 7.54 -11.96
C GLY A 146 -4.70 7.89 -12.46
N GLN A 147 -4.57 8.91 -13.31
CA GLN A 147 -3.29 9.40 -13.80
C GLN A 147 -2.42 9.97 -12.68
N THR A 148 -3.04 10.70 -11.75
CA THR A 148 -2.34 11.27 -10.59
C THR A 148 -1.83 10.17 -9.65
N ASP A 149 -2.65 9.16 -9.35
CA ASP A 149 -2.22 7.99 -8.56
C ASP A 149 -1.03 7.29 -9.22
N GLN A 150 -1.11 7.01 -10.53
CA GLN A 150 -0.02 6.39 -11.27
C GLN A 150 1.28 7.22 -11.21
N ARG A 151 1.20 8.51 -11.51
CA ARG A 151 2.34 9.44 -11.47
C ARG A 151 3.01 9.44 -10.09
N LEU A 152 2.22 9.49 -9.02
CA LEU A 152 2.73 9.53 -7.64
C LEU A 152 3.40 8.21 -7.26
N ARG A 153 2.84 7.07 -7.69
CA ARG A 153 3.47 5.75 -7.50
C ARG A 153 4.78 5.61 -8.26
N GLU A 154 4.86 6.15 -9.48
CA GLU A 154 6.10 6.19 -10.27
C GLU A 154 7.16 7.07 -9.58
N GLN A 155 6.77 8.22 -9.05
CA GLN A 155 7.66 9.09 -8.26
C GLN A 155 8.18 8.38 -7.00
N LEU A 156 7.30 7.69 -6.27
CA LEU A 156 7.69 6.86 -5.12
C LEU A 156 8.68 5.77 -5.56
N ALA A 157 8.43 5.07 -6.67
CA ALA A 157 9.31 4.02 -7.16
C ALA A 157 10.72 4.52 -7.55
N ALA A 158 10.81 5.75 -8.08
CA ALA A 158 12.07 6.36 -8.51
C ALA A 158 12.92 6.91 -7.35
N VAL A 159 12.29 7.44 -6.30
CA VAL A 159 12.98 8.17 -5.21
C VAL A 159 13.30 7.26 -4.02
N ILE A 160 12.56 6.17 -3.82
CA ILE A 160 12.64 5.38 -2.60
C ILE A 160 13.85 4.43 -2.59
N PRO A 161 14.77 4.56 -1.61
CA PRO A 161 15.78 3.54 -1.32
C PRO A 161 15.12 2.19 -1.03
N GLU A 162 15.74 1.06 -1.40
CA GLU A 162 15.16 -0.29 -1.21
C GLU A 162 14.61 -0.55 0.21
N HIS A 163 15.31 -0.08 1.25
CA HIS A 163 14.89 -0.22 2.65
C HIS A 163 13.69 0.65 3.05
N CYS A 164 13.35 1.67 2.25
CA CYS A 164 12.16 2.48 2.40
C CYS A 164 11.03 2.05 1.45
N ARG A 165 11.14 0.92 0.76
CA ARG A 165 10.04 0.39 -0.05
C ARG A 165 8.98 -0.20 0.86
N ILE A 166 7.77 0.33 0.73
CA ILE A 166 6.59 -0.20 1.37
C ILE A 166 6.27 -1.56 0.75
N ARG A 167 6.13 -2.58 1.60
CA ARG A 167 5.62 -3.90 1.20
C ARG A 167 4.16 -3.98 1.60
N ALA A 168 3.27 -4.12 0.62
CA ALA A 168 1.85 -4.33 0.81
C ALA A 168 1.43 -5.68 0.23
N GLY A 169 0.31 -6.21 0.71
CA GLY A 169 -0.33 -7.38 0.10
C GLY A 169 -0.86 -7.00 -1.27
N ALA A 170 -0.75 -7.89 -2.24
CA ALA A 170 -1.39 -7.68 -3.54
C ALA A 170 -2.91 -7.48 -3.33
N ARG A 171 -3.48 -6.50 -4.02
CA ARG A 171 -4.92 -6.42 -4.25
C ARG A 171 -5.31 -7.75 -4.91
N VAL A 172 -6.11 -8.57 -4.24
CA VAL A 172 -6.86 -9.60 -4.96
C VAL A 172 -7.91 -8.79 -5.72
N GLU A 173 -7.75 -8.66 -7.03
CA GLU A 173 -8.85 -8.24 -7.88
C GLU A 173 -9.91 -9.34 -7.76
N ASP A 174 -11.12 -8.96 -7.35
CA ASP A 174 -12.27 -9.87 -7.33
C ASP A 174 -12.66 -10.26 -8.77
#